data_AF-A0A2V5WZ87-F1
#
_entry.id   AF-A0A2V5WZ87-F1
#
_cell.length_a   1.000
_cell.length_b   1.000
_cell.length_c   1.000
_cell.angle_alpha   90.00
_cell.angle_beta   90.00
_cell.angle_gamma   90.00
#
_symmetry.space_group_name_H-M   'P 1'
#
loop_
_entity.id
_entity.type
_entity.pdbx_description
1 polymer ?
#
loop_
_entity_poly.entity_id
_entity_poly.type
_entity_poly.pdbx_seq_one_letter_code
_entity_poly.pdbx_strand_id
1 'polypeptide(L)'
;QPDKALEQYTIAQRMNPQHENSLFNQISLFTEILHEPTRAIPLCQEFIRRFPTSDKLPVVQQQLARIRNAGDSNPLPDTQNRAKLSEWLKEQQERKP
;
A
#
# COMPACT_ATOMS: atom_id res chain seq x y z
N GLN A 1 -6.89 2.57 14.27
CA GLN A 1 -5.58 2.31 14.92
C GLN A 1 -4.73 1.53 13.93
N PRO A 2 -3.55 2.04 13.55
CA PRO A 2 -2.72 1.44 12.49
C PRO A 2 -2.27 0.01 12.82
N ASP A 3 -1.96 -0.28 14.08
CA ASP A 3 -1.51 -1.61 14.51
C ASP A 3 -2.58 -2.69 14.29
N LYS A 4 -3.84 -2.39 14.64
CA LYS A 4 -4.97 -3.28 14.39
C LYS A 4 -5.20 -3.50 12.89
N ALA A 5 -5.03 -2.46 12.07
CA ALA A 5 -5.17 -2.59 10.63
C ALA A 5 -4.08 -3.53 10.07
N LEU A 6 -2.83 -3.35 10.50
CA LEU A 6 -1.71 -4.21 10.10
C LEU A 6 -1.96 -5.67 10.49
N GLU A 7 -2.43 -5.92 11.72
CA GLU A 7 -2.76 -7.26 12.19
C GLU A 7 -3.83 -7.92 11.32
N GLN A 8 -4.93 -7.22 11.04
CA GLN A 8 -6.03 -7.74 10.22
C GLN A 8 -5.59 -8.04 8.78
N TYR A 9 -4.76 -7.17 8.18
CA TYR A 9 -4.24 -7.42 6.84
C TYR A 9 -3.26 -8.61 6.82
N THR A 10 -2.46 -8.77 7.88
CA THR A 10 -1.57 -9.92 8.05
C THR A 10 -2.36 -11.22 8.15
N ILE A 11 -3.45 -11.25 8.93
CA ILE A 11 -4.34 -12.40 9.03
C ILE A 11 -4.96 -12.73 7.66
N ALA A 12 -5.47 -11.72 6.95
CA ALA A 12 -6.03 -11.91 5.60
C ALA A 12 -5.02 -12.51 4.62
N GLN A 13 -3.76 -12.07 4.66
CA GLN A 13 -2.68 -12.62 3.84
C GLN A 13 -2.30 -14.05 4.21
N ARG A 14 -2.36 -14.42 5.50
CA ARG A 14 -2.12 -15.80 5.96
C ARG A 14 -3.22 -16.75 5.51
N MET A 15 -4.47 -16.31 5.60
CA MET A 15 -5.63 -17.10 5.18
C MET A 15 -5.74 -17.22 3.66
N ASN A 16 -5.45 -16.13 2.94
CA ASN A 16 -5.48 -16.07 1.49
C ASN A 16 -4.31 -15.22 0.97
N PRO A 17 -3.21 -15.86 0.54
CA PRO A 17 -2.08 -15.16 -0.07
C PRO A 17 -2.42 -14.38 -1.35
N GLN A 18 -3.55 -14.68 -2.00
CA GLN A 18 -4.07 -13.96 -3.16
C GLN A 18 -5.05 -12.83 -2.78
N HIS A 19 -5.16 -12.48 -1.49
CA HIS A 19 -6.04 -11.41 -1.06
C HIS A 19 -5.45 -10.01 -1.36
N GLU A 20 -5.58 -9.58 -2.61
CA GLU A 20 -4.99 -8.37 -3.19
C GLU A 20 -5.15 -7.14 -2.30
N ASN A 21 -6.37 -6.83 -1.88
CA ASN A 21 -6.68 -5.62 -1.11
C ASN A 21 -5.92 -5.56 0.22
N SER A 22 -5.72 -6.70 0.90
CA SER A 22 -4.95 -6.68 2.15
C SER A 22 -3.47 -6.41 1.94
N LEU A 23 -2.89 -6.84 0.82
CA LEU A 23 -1.49 -6.53 0.52
C LEU A 23 -1.35 -5.07 0.08
N PHE A 24 -2.26 -4.59 -0.77
CA PHE A 24 -2.33 -3.18 -1.15
C PHE A 24 -2.49 -2.26 0.07
N ASN A 25 -3.40 -2.58 0.98
CA ASN A 25 -3.63 -1.76 2.16
C ASN A 25 -2.45 -1.78 3.13
N GLN A 26 -1.65 -2.85 3.20
CA GLN A 26 -0.41 -2.85 3.97
C GLN A 26 0.62 -1.90 3.37
N ILE A 27 0.74 -1.87 2.04
CA ILE A 27 1.61 -0.91 1.35
C ILE A 27 1.20 0.52 1.74
N SER A 28 -0.08 0.87 1.56
CA SER A 28 -0.59 2.21 1.91
C SER A 28 -0.43 2.53 3.40
N LEU A 29 -0.59 1.55 4.28
CA LEU A 29 -0.39 1.76 5.72
C LEU A 29 1.04 2.22 6.01
N PHE A 30 2.05 1.55 5.43
CA PHE A 30 3.45 1.91 5.63
C PHE A 30 3.82 3.22 4.93
N THR A 31 3.36 3.47 3.71
CA THR A 31 3.73 4.70 2.98
C THR A 31 3.01 5.93 3.50
N GLU A 32 1.72 5.82 3.80
CA GLU A 32 0.86 6.99 4.04
C GLU A 32 0.57 7.26 5.51
N ILE A 33 0.38 6.22 6.32
CA ILE A 33 -0.12 6.37 7.69
C ILE A 33 1.04 6.31 8.70
N LEU A 34 1.92 5.33 8.54
CA LEU A 34 3.08 5.15 9.43
C LEU A 34 4.28 5.99 8.99
N HIS A 35 4.26 6.53 7.77
CA HIS A 35 5.39 7.27 7.19
C HIS A 35 6.71 6.49 7.20
N GLU A 36 6.62 5.17 7.01
CA GLU A 36 7.74 4.22 6.95
C GLU A 36 7.86 3.61 5.53
N PRO A 37 8.06 4.41 4.47
CA PRO A 37 8.01 3.95 3.09
C PRO A 37 8.97 2.79 2.78
N THR A 38 10.14 2.75 3.41
CA THR A 38 11.14 1.68 3.22
C THR A 38 10.60 0.31 3.63
N ARG A 39 9.72 0.24 4.64
CA ARG A 39 9.09 -1.01 5.08
C ARG A 39 8.06 -1.52 4.06
N ALA A 40 7.59 -0.67 3.15
CA ALA A 40 6.66 -1.06 2.08
C ALA A 40 7.35 -1.71 0.87
N ILE A 41 8.67 -1.55 0.69
CA ILE A 41 9.42 -2.09 -0.47
C ILE A 41 9.15 -3.58 -0.72
N PRO A 42 9.35 -4.49 0.26
CA PRO A 42 9.11 -5.92 0.04
C PRO A 42 7.63 -6.22 -0.28
N LEU A 43 6.70 -5.42 0.26
CA LEU A 43 5.27 -5.59 -0.01
C LEU A 43 4.90 -5.15 -1.43
N CYS A 44 5.47 -4.04 -1.91
CA CYS A 44 5.30 -3.59 -3.29
C CYS A 44 5.83 -4.62 -4.28
N GLN A 45 7.03 -5.17 -4.02
CA GLN A 45 7.62 -6.22 -4.86
C GLN A 45 6.73 -7.46 -4.88
N GLU A 46 6.23 -7.87 -3.73
CA GLU A 46 5.35 -9.04 -3.64
C GLU A 46 4.00 -8.81 -4.32
N PHE A 47 3.45 -7.60 -4.25
CA PHE A 47 2.23 -7.25 -4.96
C PHE A 47 2.41 -7.33 -6.47
N ILE A 48 3.49 -6.72 -7.00
CA ILE A 48 3.82 -6.77 -8.43
C ILE A 48 3.97 -8.22 -8.91
N ARG A 49 4.60 -9.07 -8.09
CA ARG A 49 4.80 -10.49 -8.40
C ARG A 49 3.50 -11.30 -8.38
N ARG A 50 2.63 -11.08 -7.39
CA ARG A 50 1.39 -11.85 -7.20
C ARG A 50 0.23 -11.38 -8.06
N PHE A 51 0.18 -10.09 -8.39
CA PHE A 51 -0.96 -9.45 -9.05
C PHE A 51 -0.55 -8.70 -10.34
N PRO A 52 0.04 -9.40 -11.33
CA PRO A 52 0.52 -8.77 -12.57
C PRO A 52 -0.59 -8.19 -13.46
N THR A 53 -1.86 -8.52 -13.20
CA THR A 53 -3.03 -8.04 -13.95
C THR A 53 -3.94 -7.13 -13.11
N SER A 54 -3.51 -6.71 -11.92
CA SER A 54 -4.32 -5.84 -11.06
C SER A 54 -4.38 -4.40 -11.60
N ASP A 55 -5.56 -3.79 -11.52
CA ASP A 55 -5.76 -2.36 -11.82
C ASP A 55 -4.95 -1.44 -10.89
N LYS A 56 -4.50 -1.94 -9.73
CA LYS A 56 -3.67 -1.21 -8.75
C LYS A 56 -2.19 -1.32 -9.05
N LEU A 57 -1.78 -2.20 -9.97
CA LEU A 57 -0.39 -2.43 -10.31
C LEU A 57 0.37 -1.13 -10.67
N PRO A 58 -0.17 -0.20 -11.49
CA PRO A 58 0.51 1.05 -11.82
C PRO A 58 0.77 1.92 -10.58
N VAL A 59 -0.17 1.95 -9.64
CA VAL A 59 -0.03 2.71 -8.39
C VAL A 59 1.09 2.13 -7.52
N VAL A 60 1.14 0.80 -7.38
CA VAL A 60 2.17 0.13 -6.59
C VAL A 60 3.56 0.29 -7.22
N GLN A 61 3.66 0.20 -8.56
CA GLN A 61 4.91 0.47 -9.27
C GLN A 61 5.39 1.91 -9.07
N GLN A 62 4.48 2.89 -9.15
CA GLN A 62 4.80 4.29 -8.88
C GLN A 62 5.26 4.50 -7.44
N GLN A 63 4.59 3.88 -6.45
CA GLN A 63 5.02 3.94 -5.06
C GLN A 63 6.41 3.33 -4.87
N LEU A 64 6.68 2.16 -5.43
CA LEU A 64 8.00 1.53 -5.36
C LEU A 64 9.09 2.41 -5.97
N ALA A 65 8.83 3.02 -7.13
CA ALA A 65 9.76 3.96 -7.77
C ALA A 65 10.02 5.19 -6.88
N ARG A 66 8.97 5.78 -6.30
CA ARG A 66 9.09 6.92 -5.37
C ARG A 66 9.91 6.56 -4.14
N ILE A 67 9.63 5.42 -3.51
CA ILE A 67 10.35 4.97 -2.31
C ILE A 67 11.85 4.80 -2.61
N ARG A 68 12.19 4.20 -3.77
CA ARG A 68 13.58 4.01 -4.18
C ARG A 68 14.28 5.35 -4.47
N ASN A 69 13.64 6.22 -5.25
CA ASN A 69 14.17 7.55 -5.53
C ASN A 69 14.30 8.42 -4.26
N ALA A 70 13.41 8.22 -3.27
CA ALA A 70 13.47 8.89 -1.97
C ALA A 70 14.64 8.42 -1.10
N GLY A 71 15.04 7.16 -1.22
CA GLY A 71 16.23 6.63 -0.56
C GLY A 71 17.52 7.23 -1.10
N ASP A 72 17.50 7.67 -2.37
CA ASP A 72 18.66 8.22 -3.08
C ASP A 72 18.70 9.76 -3.07
N SER A 73 17.56 10.46 -2.85
CA SER A 73 17.48 11.92 -2.72
C SER A 73 16.17 12.37 -2.06
N ASN A 74 16.23 13.37 -1.17
CA ASN A 74 15.09 13.96 -0.44
C ASN A 74 13.90 14.36 -1.36
N PRO A 75 12.73 13.68 -1.36
CA PRO A 75 11.62 14.08 -2.20
C PRO A 75 10.58 14.92 -1.47
N LEU A 76 10.08 15.92 -2.20
CA LEU A 76 8.92 16.75 -1.86
C LEU A 76 7.62 15.92 -1.79
N PRO A 77 6.64 16.32 -0.96
CA PRO A 77 5.40 15.59 -0.78
C PRO A 77 4.45 15.80 -1.97
N ASP A 78 4.11 14.72 -2.67
CA ASP A 78 3.01 14.69 -3.64
C ASP A 78 1.67 14.55 -2.88
N THR A 79 1.24 15.67 -2.31
CA THR A 79 0.03 15.82 -1.49
C THR A 79 -1.25 15.44 -2.26
N GLN A 80 -1.26 15.58 -3.58
CA GLN A 80 -2.47 15.36 -4.39
C GLN A 80 -2.78 13.88 -4.59
N ASN A 81 -1.76 13.05 -4.84
CA ASN A 81 -1.94 11.60 -4.92
C ASN A 81 -2.26 11.00 -3.55
N ARG A 82 -1.69 11.58 -2.49
CA ARG A 82 -1.95 11.20 -1.09
C ARG A 82 -3.42 11.34 -0.70
N ALA A 83 -4.02 12.49 -1.01
CA ALA A 83 -5.42 12.77 -0.70
C ALA A 83 -6.36 11.79 -1.41
N LYS A 84 -6.18 11.60 -2.73
CA LYS A 84 -7.02 10.68 -3.52
C LYS A 84 -6.94 9.23 -3.04
N LEU A 85 -5.74 8.74 -2.69
CA LEU A 85 -5.58 7.38 -2.20
C LEU A 85 -6.23 7.17 -0.83
N SER A 86 -6.11 8.17 0.05
CA SER A 86 -6.69 8.15 1.39
C SER A 86 -8.21 8.10 1.34
N GLU A 87 -8.81 8.88 0.44
CA GLU A 87 -10.26 8.92 0.22
C GLU A 87 -10.78 7.60 -0.36
N TRP A 88 -10.10 7.06 -1.37
CA TRP A 88 -10.44 5.75 -1.94
C TRP A 88 -10.36 4.60 -0.91
N LEU A 89 -9.30 4.58 -0.08
CA LEU A 89 -9.16 3.56 0.99
C LEU A 89 -10.30 3.63 2.01
N LYS A 90 -10.77 4.84 2.32
CA LYS A 90 -11.87 5.05 3.26
C LYS A 90 -13.19 4.53 2.66
N GLU A 91 -13.47 4.84 1.39
CA GLU A 91 -14.64 4.30 0.70
C GLU A 91 -14.64 2.76 0.63
N GLN A 92 -13.47 2.13 0.41
CA GLN A 92 -13.37 0.67 0.41
C GLN A 92 -13.60 0.06 1.80
N GLN A 93 -13.23 0.76 2.88
CA GLN A 93 -13.46 0.32 4.26
C GLN A 93 -14.94 0.44 4.66
N GLU A 94 -15.64 1.47 4.16
CA GLU A 94 -17.06 1.71 4.44
C GLU A 94 -17.99 0.80 3.62
N ARG A 95 -17.50 0.20 2.53
CA ARG A 95 -18.27 -0.73 1.66
C ARG A 95 -18.36 -2.18 2.18
N LYS A 96 -18.01 -2.45 3.44
CA LYS A 96 -18.20 -3.80 4.00
C LYS A 96 -19.66 -4.02 4.42
N PRO A 97 -20.31 -5.13 4.01
CA PRO A 97 -21.58 -5.57 4.58
C PRO A 97 -21.44 -6.00 6.04
#